data_AF-A0A1A8WJU0-F1
#
_entry.id   AF-A0A1A8WJU0-F1
#
_cell.length_a   1.000
_cell.length_b   1.000
_cell.length_c   1.000
_cell.angle_alpha   90.00
_cell.angle_beta   90.00
_cell.angle_gamma   90.00
#
_symmetry.space_group_name_H-M   'P 1'
#
loop_
_entity.id
_entity.type
_entity.pdbx_description
1 polymer ?
#
loop_
_entity_poly.entity_id
_entity_poly.type
_entity_poly.pdbx_seq_one_letter_code
_entity_poly.pdbx_strand_id
1 'polypeptide(L)'
;MILETQTDNKLPSPYSDYKKELDNYISDSDTQGIYGCNEFRNQHLSGSKYGAVKTCTMTIKFLFHLKERNVSSYQEYGCKYLFYWLYFDALESKKSIENTLDLYREINVLYNREHDGDNKFNKYISKMNNDTFEKVKKIIHIYDVFNQYTSQVKSEVPGTKCTSSCVELFNSYADECREVYDYDFCNKLTTFGEQYNFFIRKIRECEGEEYLLPPVHVFDATSVIIIPFSLMFVTSSILSFLYKFTAFGPWIRRLIWNKKNMWENSNKQRDQSLNTCEIRKNNSKKPSYNISYNLS
;
A
#
# COMPACT_ATOMS: atom_id res chain seq x y z
N MET A 1 19.68 11.58 17.18
CA MET A 1 20.05 12.54 16.12
C MET A 1 19.09 13.70 16.25
N ILE A 2 19.59 14.81 16.78
CA ILE A 2 18.83 15.99 17.17
C ILE A 2 18.54 16.78 15.90
N LEU A 3 17.27 17.03 15.59
CA LEU A 3 16.85 17.98 14.56
C LEU A 3 16.81 19.38 15.19
N GLU A 4 17.88 20.13 14.98
CA GLU A 4 17.92 21.60 14.99
C GLU A 4 18.02 22.02 13.51
N THR A 5 17.34 23.01 12.93
CA THR A 5 16.65 24.20 13.42
C THR A 5 15.70 24.74 12.32
N GLN A 6 14.54 25.25 12.78
CA GLN A 6 13.68 26.32 12.25
C GLN A 6 13.33 26.50 10.76
N THR A 7 11.99 26.60 10.58
CA THR A 7 11.24 27.52 9.71
C THR A 7 11.11 27.18 8.23
N ASP A 8 10.26 26.19 7.95
CA ASP A 8 8.98 26.44 7.27
C ASP A 8 8.00 25.31 7.58
N ASN A 9 7.06 25.55 8.50
CA ASN A 9 6.02 24.59 8.90
C ASN A 9 4.93 24.47 7.81
N LYS A 10 5.33 24.41 6.54
CA LYS A 10 4.44 24.12 5.43
C LYS A 10 4.37 22.61 5.30
N LEU A 11 3.18 22.07 5.56
CA LEU A 11 2.94 20.65 5.41
C LEU A 11 2.79 20.35 3.92
N PRO A 12 3.68 19.53 3.33
CA PRO A 12 3.57 19.19 1.92
C PRO A 12 2.33 18.30 1.73
N SER A 13 1.43 18.73 0.85
CA SER A 13 0.38 17.84 0.35
C SER A 13 0.98 16.60 -0.31
N PRO A 14 0.24 15.48 -0.43
CA PRO A 14 0.68 14.28 -1.15
C PRO A 14 1.05 14.53 -2.62
N TYR A 15 0.75 15.72 -3.14
CA TYR A 15 1.02 16.12 -4.50
C TYR A 15 2.14 17.15 -4.67
N SER A 16 2.79 17.55 -3.57
CA SER A 16 3.78 18.64 -3.58
C SER A 16 4.99 18.35 -4.46
N ASP A 17 5.46 17.11 -4.49
CA ASP A 17 6.58 16.71 -5.35
C ASP A 17 6.22 16.87 -6.83
N TYR A 18 5.03 16.42 -7.25
CA TYR A 18 4.59 16.56 -8.64
C TYR A 18 4.41 18.02 -9.05
N LYS A 19 3.89 18.84 -8.13
CA LYS A 19 3.80 20.29 -8.32
C LYS A 19 5.16 20.90 -8.60
N LYS A 20 6.14 20.58 -7.75
CA LYS A 20 7.52 21.06 -7.89
C LYS A 20 8.13 20.67 -9.23
N GLU A 21 7.93 19.43 -9.67
CA GLU A 21 8.41 18.97 -10.98
C GLU A 21 7.79 19.76 -12.14
N LEU A 22 6.48 19.98 -12.13
CA LEU A 22 5.81 20.77 -13.17
C LEU A 22 6.23 22.24 -13.13
N ASP A 23 6.37 22.82 -11.95
CA ASP A 23 6.84 24.20 -11.76
C ASP A 23 8.27 24.39 -12.32
N ASN A 24 9.15 23.40 -12.16
CA ASN A 24 10.49 23.44 -12.76
C ASN A 24 10.44 23.56 -14.29
N TYR A 25 9.53 22.85 -14.95
CA TYR A 25 9.37 22.93 -16.41
C TYR A 25 8.78 24.26 -16.87
N ILE A 26 8.08 25.00 -16.00
CA ILE A 26 7.58 26.35 -16.31
C ILE A 26 8.75 27.33 -16.38
N SER A 27 9.68 27.22 -15.43
CA SER A 27 10.85 28.10 -15.30
C SER A 27 11.97 27.81 -16.29
N ASP A 28 11.98 26.62 -16.88
CA ASP A 28 12.95 26.21 -17.89
C ASP A 28 12.72 27.01 -19.19
N SER A 29 13.66 27.91 -19.50
CA SER A 29 13.64 28.71 -20.74
C SER A 29 13.96 27.87 -21.98
N ASP A 30 14.51 26.67 -21.80
CA ASP A 30 14.82 25.75 -22.88
C ASP A 30 13.60 24.86 -23.19
N THR A 31 12.72 25.39 -24.04
CA THR A 31 11.84 24.55 -24.85
C THR A 31 12.65 23.94 -25.98
N GLN A 32 13.57 23.04 -25.66
CA GLN A 32 14.01 22.06 -26.65
C GLN A 32 12.75 21.31 -27.06
N GLY A 33 12.26 21.58 -28.28
CA GLY A 33 10.96 21.13 -28.73
C GLY A 33 10.88 19.61 -28.64
N ILE A 34 9.90 19.10 -27.90
CA ILE A 34 9.63 17.66 -27.88
C ILE A 34 9.05 17.28 -29.23
N TYR A 35 9.64 16.26 -29.85
CA TYR A 35 9.18 15.75 -31.14
C TYR A 35 7.68 15.45 -31.10
N GLY A 36 6.94 15.81 -32.14
CA GLY A 36 5.47 15.72 -32.16
C GLY A 36 4.72 16.86 -31.46
N CYS A 37 5.29 17.54 -30.46
CA CYS A 37 4.61 18.66 -29.79
C CYS A 37 4.60 19.96 -30.60
N ASN A 38 5.57 20.18 -31.50
CA ASN A 38 5.64 21.39 -32.33
C ASN A 38 4.40 21.55 -33.24
N GLU A 39 3.92 20.42 -33.76
CA GLU A 39 2.74 20.33 -34.62
C GLU A 39 1.46 20.05 -33.83
N PHE A 40 1.55 19.89 -32.50
CA PHE A 40 0.38 19.62 -31.67
C PHE A 40 -0.59 20.81 -31.74
N ARG A 41 -1.85 20.49 -32.01
CA ARG A 41 -2.96 21.43 -32.08
C ARG A 41 -4.12 20.86 -31.28
N ASN A 42 -4.68 21.68 -30.41
CA ASN A 42 -5.90 21.35 -29.69
C ASN A 42 -6.70 22.64 -29.47
N GLN A 43 -7.99 22.60 -29.83
CA GLN A 43 -8.88 23.76 -29.77
C GLN A 43 -9.08 24.31 -28.34
N HIS A 44 -8.96 23.45 -27.32
CA HIS A 44 -9.16 23.83 -25.92
C HIS A 44 -8.01 24.66 -25.36
N LEU A 45 -6.83 24.59 -25.99
CA LEU A 45 -5.62 25.34 -25.62
C LEU A 45 -5.44 26.65 -26.42
N SER A 46 -6.38 26.99 -27.30
CA SER A 46 -6.33 28.25 -28.03
C SER A 46 -6.49 29.43 -27.07
N GLY A 47 -5.50 30.32 -27.03
CA GLY A 47 -5.48 31.46 -26.12
C GLY A 47 -5.24 31.12 -24.65
N SER A 48 -4.82 29.90 -24.31
CA SER A 48 -4.43 29.57 -22.95
C SER A 48 -3.04 30.10 -22.61
N LYS A 49 -2.77 30.28 -21.31
CA LYS A 49 -1.48 30.76 -20.78
C LYS A 49 -0.24 30.11 -21.41
N TYR A 50 -0.29 28.79 -21.64
CA TYR A 50 0.83 28.04 -22.19
C TYR A 50 0.68 27.75 -23.69
N GLY A 51 -0.55 27.71 -24.21
CA GLY A 51 -0.82 27.29 -25.58
C GLY A 51 -0.53 25.81 -25.84
N ALA A 52 -0.90 25.33 -27.04
CA ALA A 52 -0.86 23.91 -27.39
C ALA A 52 0.54 23.28 -27.26
N VAL A 53 1.56 23.92 -27.87
CA VAL A 53 2.92 23.37 -27.95
C VAL A 53 3.56 23.23 -26.56
N LYS A 54 3.47 24.28 -25.72
CA LYS A 54 4.09 24.25 -24.39
C LYS A 54 3.36 23.31 -23.44
N THR A 55 2.03 23.28 -23.46
CA THR A 55 1.26 22.30 -22.67
C THR A 55 1.61 20.86 -23.05
N CYS A 56 1.69 20.55 -24.35
CA CYS A 56 2.13 19.24 -24.83
C CYS A 56 3.53 18.90 -24.31
N THR A 57 4.47 19.82 -24.49
CA THR A 57 5.88 19.65 -24.09
C THR A 57 6.00 19.36 -22.59
N MET A 58 5.34 20.16 -21.73
CA MET A 58 5.38 19.96 -20.28
C MET A 58 4.74 18.64 -19.87
N THR A 59 3.61 18.29 -20.49
CA THR A 59 2.89 17.04 -20.19
C THR A 59 3.77 15.84 -20.53
N ILE A 60 4.44 15.83 -21.70
CA ILE A 60 5.32 14.73 -22.09
C ILE A 60 6.57 14.65 -21.20
N LYS A 61 7.22 15.78 -20.86
CA LYS A 61 8.33 15.79 -19.88
C LYS A 61 7.90 15.15 -18.56
N PHE A 62 6.71 15.51 -18.07
CA PHE A 62 6.18 14.95 -16.83
C PHE A 62 5.87 13.45 -16.95
N LEU A 63 5.29 12.99 -18.05
CA LEU A 63 5.05 11.56 -18.29
C LEU A 63 6.35 10.75 -18.35
N PHE A 64 7.41 11.30 -18.96
CA PHE A 64 8.75 10.71 -18.91
C PHE A 64 9.26 10.55 -17.48
N HIS A 65 9.19 11.62 -16.68
CA HIS A 65 9.59 11.59 -15.26
C HIS A 65 8.85 10.50 -14.47
N LEU A 66 7.54 10.39 -14.66
CA LEU A 66 6.75 9.32 -14.05
C LEU A 66 7.18 7.92 -14.54
N LYS A 67 7.52 7.78 -15.83
CA LYS A 67 7.94 6.52 -16.43
C LYS A 67 9.27 6.07 -15.85
N GLU A 68 10.27 6.97 -15.80
CA GLU A 68 11.62 6.71 -15.30
C GLU A 68 11.63 6.26 -13.84
N ARG A 69 10.84 6.90 -12.98
CA ARG A 69 10.77 6.52 -11.56
C ARG A 69 10.19 5.11 -11.35
N ASN A 70 9.35 4.63 -12.27
CA ASN A 70 8.83 3.25 -12.34
C ASN A 70 8.23 2.67 -11.05
N VAL A 71 7.64 3.52 -10.19
CA VAL A 71 6.90 3.10 -8.98
C VAL A 71 5.40 3.26 -9.21
N SER A 72 4.63 2.18 -9.08
CA SER A 72 3.20 2.16 -9.43
C SER A 72 2.37 3.23 -8.70
N SER A 73 2.52 3.37 -7.38
CA SER A 73 1.79 4.39 -6.61
C SER A 73 2.19 5.81 -6.99
N TYR A 74 3.49 6.05 -7.21
CA TYR A 74 3.99 7.35 -7.67
C TYR A 74 3.42 7.71 -9.05
N GLN A 75 3.37 6.74 -9.97
CA GLN A 75 2.80 6.95 -11.30
C GLN A 75 1.30 7.23 -11.23
N GLU A 76 0.55 6.48 -10.43
CA GLU A 76 -0.89 6.70 -10.27
C GLU A 76 -1.19 8.10 -9.74
N TYR A 77 -0.54 8.50 -8.65
CA TYR A 77 -0.76 9.82 -8.06
C TYR A 77 -0.24 10.95 -8.94
N GLY A 78 0.87 10.74 -9.65
CA GLY A 78 1.37 11.67 -10.65
C GLY A 78 0.39 11.88 -11.79
N CYS A 79 -0.21 10.80 -12.31
CA CYS A 79 -1.23 10.92 -13.36
C CYS A 79 -2.47 11.69 -12.85
N LYS A 80 -2.94 11.40 -11.62
CA LYS A 80 -4.05 12.13 -10.99
C LYS A 80 -3.72 13.63 -10.83
N TYR A 81 -2.49 13.95 -10.44
CA TYR A 81 -2.05 15.34 -10.32
C TYR A 81 -1.91 16.05 -11.65
N LEU A 82 -1.36 15.39 -12.68
CA LEU A 82 -1.26 15.96 -14.02
C LEU A 82 -2.64 16.31 -14.58
N PHE A 83 -3.65 15.48 -14.31
CA PHE A 83 -5.03 15.79 -14.68
C PHE A 83 -5.54 17.05 -13.97
N TYR A 84 -5.27 17.18 -12.67
CA TYR A 84 -5.57 18.40 -11.90
C TYR A 84 -4.87 19.64 -12.48
N TRP A 85 -3.57 19.54 -12.77
CA TRP A 85 -2.76 20.62 -13.32
C TRP A 85 -3.22 21.04 -14.72
N LEU A 86 -3.57 20.09 -15.59
CA LEU A 86 -4.09 20.39 -16.92
C LEU A 86 -5.38 21.23 -16.84
N TYR A 87 -6.27 20.93 -15.89
CA TYR A 87 -7.48 21.71 -15.69
C TYR A 87 -7.19 23.13 -15.18
N PHE A 88 -6.48 23.25 -14.05
CA PHE A 88 -6.31 24.52 -13.36
C PHE A 88 -5.28 25.43 -14.02
N ASP A 89 -4.13 24.88 -14.41
CA ASP A 89 -3.02 25.67 -14.93
C ASP A 89 -3.02 25.72 -16.45
N ALA A 90 -3.14 24.57 -17.13
CA ALA A 90 -3.02 24.53 -18.59
C ALA A 90 -4.24 25.10 -19.33
N LEU A 91 -5.44 24.82 -18.79
CA LEU A 91 -6.73 25.25 -19.34
C LEU A 91 -7.38 26.38 -18.54
N GLU A 92 -6.71 26.86 -17.47
CA GLU A 92 -7.14 28.00 -16.65
C GLU A 92 -8.57 27.86 -16.09
N SER A 93 -9.00 26.62 -15.83
CA SER A 93 -10.37 26.29 -15.41
C SER A 93 -11.47 26.77 -16.38
N LYS A 94 -11.12 27.10 -17.64
CA LYS A 94 -12.05 27.62 -18.65
C LYS A 94 -12.80 26.52 -19.41
N LYS A 95 -12.45 25.26 -19.19
CA LYS A 95 -12.97 24.10 -19.92
C LYS A 95 -13.56 23.09 -18.94
N SER A 96 -14.43 22.21 -19.44
CA SER A 96 -15.00 21.15 -18.61
C SER A 96 -13.97 20.07 -18.28
N ILE A 97 -14.27 19.26 -17.26
CA ILE A 97 -13.41 18.15 -16.83
C ILE A 97 -13.26 17.09 -17.92
N GLU A 98 -14.33 16.85 -18.70
CA GLU A 98 -14.31 15.95 -19.86
C GLU A 98 -13.33 16.45 -20.93
N ASN A 99 -13.39 17.74 -21.27
CA ASN A 99 -12.49 18.32 -22.25
C ASN A 99 -11.02 18.28 -21.78
N THR A 100 -10.76 18.48 -20.48
CA THR A 100 -9.43 18.31 -19.91
C THR A 100 -8.95 16.87 -20.05
N LEU A 101 -9.83 15.89 -19.80
CA LEU A 101 -9.48 14.49 -19.88
C LEU A 101 -9.24 14.05 -21.32
N ASP A 102 -10.00 14.58 -22.27
CA ASP A 102 -9.80 14.33 -23.70
C ASP A 102 -8.47 14.92 -24.19
N LEU A 103 -8.14 16.15 -23.77
CA LEU A 103 -6.80 16.72 -23.99
C LEU A 103 -5.70 15.81 -23.43
N TYR A 104 -5.88 15.32 -22.20
CA TYR A 104 -4.88 14.45 -21.57
C TYR A 104 -4.72 13.14 -22.36
N ARG A 105 -5.83 12.54 -22.82
CA ARG A 105 -5.81 11.33 -23.65
C ARG A 105 -5.09 11.57 -24.98
N GLU A 106 -5.34 12.69 -25.65
CA GLU A 106 -4.68 13.06 -26.91
C GLU A 106 -3.16 13.16 -26.74
N ILE A 107 -2.69 13.86 -25.69
CA ILE A 107 -1.26 13.99 -25.42
C ILE A 107 -0.66 12.63 -25.03
N ASN A 108 -1.38 11.79 -24.28
CA ASN A 108 -0.91 10.46 -23.93
C ASN A 108 -0.81 9.52 -25.15
N VAL A 109 -1.70 9.66 -26.14
CA VAL A 109 -1.57 8.95 -27.43
C VAL A 109 -0.31 9.39 -28.16
N LEU A 110 -0.03 10.69 -28.21
CA LEU A 110 1.21 11.22 -28.78
C LEU A 110 2.44 10.67 -28.05
N TYR A 111 2.42 10.65 -26.72
CA TYR A 111 3.47 10.07 -25.90
C TYR A 111 3.72 8.59 -26.20
N ASN A 112 2.65 7.80 -26.32
CA ASN A 112 2.78 6.38 -26.67
C ASN A 112 3.36 6.16 -28.08
N ARG A 113 3.04 7.05 -29.03
CA ARG A 113 3.45 6.93 -30.43
C ARG A 113 4.88 7.39 -30.68
N GLU A 114 5.27 8.52 -30.10
CA GLU A 114 6.52 9.22 -30.44
C GLU A 114 7.63 9.10 -29.39
N HIS A 115 7.31 8.56 -28.21
CA HIS A 115 8.17 8.65 -27.03
C HIS A 115 8.23 7.34 -26.23
N ASP A 116 7.99 6.22 -26.91
CA ASP A 116 7.99 4.88 -26.32
C ASP A 116 7.12 4.81 -25.07
N GLY A 117 5.95 5.46 -25.02
CA GLY A 117 5.15 5.50 -23.80
C GLY A 117 4.65 4.11 -23.32
N ASP A 118 4.76 3.07 -24.15
CA ASP A 118 4.42 1.67 -23.88
C ASP A 118 3.00 1.48 -23.33
N ASN A 119 2.10 2.42 -23.62
CA ASN A 119 0.75 2.48 -23.05
C ASN A 119 0.74 2.46 -21.51
N LYS A 120 1.85 2.83 -20.87
CA LYS A 120 2.11 2.66 -19.43
C LYS A 120 1.03 3.32 -18.56
N PHE A 121 0.56 4.48 -18.98
CA PHE A 121 -0.38 5.32 -18.23
C PHE A 121 -1.85 5.10 -18.59
N ASN A 122 -2.15 4.31 -19.63
CA ASN A 122 -3.53 4.07 -20.08
C ASN A 122 -4.40 3.51 -18.95
N LYS A 123 -3.84 2.62 -18.12
CA LYS A 123 -4.55 2.02 -16.97
C LYS A 123 -4.96 3.01 -15.87
N TYR A 124 -4.27 4.15 -15.77
CA TYR A 124 -4.60 5.19 -14.80
C TYR A 124 -5.57 6.19 -15.43
N ILE A 125 -5.27 6.67 -16.64
CA ILE A 125 -6.07 7.67 -17.36
C ILE A 125 -7.47 7.14 -17.68
N SER A 126 -7.61 5.84 -17.99
CA SER A 126 -8.92 5.23 -18.29
C SER A 126 -9.88 5.20 -17.09
N LYS A 127 -9.35 5.26 -15.86
CA LYS A 127 -10.15 5.29 -14.62
C LYS A 127 -10.53 6.70 -14.20
N MET A 128 -9.93 7.72 -14.80
CA MET A 128 -10.18 9.12 -14.43
C MET A 128 -11.54 9.58 -14.92
N ASN A 129 -12.17 10.39 -14.09
CA ASN A 129 -13.47 11.01 -14.33
C ASN A 129 -13.61 12.25 -13.42
N ASN A 130 -14.79 12.87 -13.45
CA ASN A 130 -15.10 14.02 -12.59
C ASN A 130 -14.91 13.73 -11.09
N ASP A 131 -15.34 12.55 -10.64
CA ASP A 131 -15.19 12.13 -9.25
C ASP A 131 -13.71 12.03 -8.82
N THR A 132 -12.86 11.45 -9.66
CA THR A 132 -11.40 11.40 -9.43
C THR A 132 -10.82 12.80 -9.30
N PHE A 133 -11.23 13.72 -10.19
CA PHE A 133 -10.77 15.10 -10.18
C PHE A 133 -11.19 15.84 -8.90
N GLU A 134 -12.47 15.76 -8.54
CA GLU A 134 -13.00 16.44 -7.35
C GLU A 134 -12.32 15.95 -6.07
N LYS A 135 -12.01 14.65 -5.96
CA LYS A 135 -11.26 14.10 -4.82
C LYS A 135 -9.83 14.64 -4.74
N VAL A 136 -9.10 14.68 -5.86
CA VAL A 136 -7.75 15.26 -5.91
C VAL A 136 -7.80 16.74 -5.49
N LYS A 137 -8.77 17.48 -6.02
CA LYS A 137 -8.99 18.89 -5.69
C LYS A 137 -9.31 19.10 -4.22
N LYS A 138 -10.17 18.29 -3.60
CA LYS A 138 -10.49 18.34 -2.16
C LYS A 138 -9.26 18.10 -1.29
N ILE A 139 -8.43 17.12 -1.64
CA ILE A 139 -7.17 16.87 -0.93
C ILE A 139 -6.22 18.06 -1.07
N ILE A 140 -6.03 18.62 -2.27
CA ILE A 140 -5.16 19.79 -2.43
C ILE A 140 -5.70 20.98 -1.62
N HIS A 141 -7.01 21.22 -1.70
CA HIS A 141 -7.68 22.32 -1.00
C HIS A 141 -7.49 22.27 0.52
N ILE A 142 -7.67 21.11 1.16
CA ILE A 142 -7.55 21.02 2.63
C ILE A 142 -6.11 21.28 3.10
N TYR A 143 -5.11 20.84 2.34
CA TYR A 143 -3.70 21.14 2.63
C TYR A 143 -3.37 22.63 2.41
N ASP A 144 -3.96 23.27 1.39
CA ASP A 144 -3.77 24.70 1.16
C ASP A 144 -4.38 25.53 2.30
N VAL A 145 -5.61 25.19 2.72
CA VAL A 145 -6.26 25.82 3.88
C VAL A 145 -5.44 25.61 5.16
N PHE A 146 -4.94 24.40 5.37
CA PHE A 146 -4.07 24.11 6.51
C PHE A 146 -2.80 24.96 6.48
N ASN A 147 -2.13 25.05 5.34
CA ASN A 147 -0.90 25.84 5.20
C ASN A 147 -1.14 27.35 5.38
N GLN A 148 -2.31 27.85 4.99
CA GLN A 148 -2.71 29.23 5.30
C GLN A 148 -2.89 29.41 6.81
N TYR A 149 -3.60 28.48 7.46
CA TYR A 149 -3.77 28.48 8.91
C TYR A 149 -2.43 28.44 9.65
N THR A 150 -1.53 27.51 9.30
CA THR A 150 -0.20 27.41 9.94
C THR A 150 0.63 28.69 9.78
N SER A 151 0.48 29.36 8.64
CA SER A 151 1.13 30.65 8.39
C SER A 151 0.56 31.77 9.27
N GLN A 152 -0.77 31.83 9.42
CA GLN A 152 -1.45 32.81 10.26
C GLN A 152 -1.10 32.66 11.75
N VAL A 153 -0.97 31.42 12.23
CA VAL A 153 -0.67 31.15 13.65
C VAL A 153 0.82 31.11 13.95
N LYS A 154 1.70 31.27 12.96
CA LYS A 154 3.16 31.16 13.13
C LYS A 154 3.72 32.13 14.17
N SER A 155 3.17 33.35 14.26
CA SER A 155 3.59 34.39 15.22
C SER A 155 2.74 34.43 16.49
N GLU A 156 1.75 33.56 16.61
CA GLU A 156 0.79 33.56 17.71
C GLU A 156 1.29 32.69 18.86
N VAL A 157 1.00 33.11 20.10
CA VAL A 157 1.38 32.37 21.31
C VAL A 157 0.78 30.96 21.26
N PRO A 158 1.55 29.89 21.57
CA PRO A 158 1.00 28.54 21.74
C PRO A 158 -0.18 28.53 22.74
N GLY A 159 -1.14 27.64 22.51
CA GLY A 159 -2.40 27.55 23.27
C GLY A 159 -3.49 28.52 22.81
N THR A 160 -3.18 29.44 21.88
CA THR A 160 -4.18 30.36 21.30
C THR A 160 -4.56 29.97 19.87
N LYS A 161 -5.72 30.43 19.38
CA LYS A 161 -6.22 30.18 18.01
C LYS A 161 -6.16 28.71 17.60
N CYS A 162 -6.73 27.83 18.42
CA CYS A 162 -6.74 26.38 18.22
C CYS A 162 -7.78 25.88 17.21
N THR A 163 -8.62 26.79 16.71
CA THR A 163 -9.67 26.51 15.73
C THR A 163 -9.19 26.77 14.31
N SER A 164 -9.60 25.90 13.38
CA SER A 164 -9.25 25.99 11.97
C SER A 164 -10.45 25.60 11.11
N SER A 165 -10.62 26.25 9.97
CA SER A 165 -11.60 25.86 8.95
C SER A 165 -11.33 24.49 8.34
N CYS A 166 -10.13 23.92 8.56
CA CYS A 166 -9.83 22.53 8.23
C CYS A 166 -10.81 21.55 8.90
N VAL A 167 -11.35 21.86 10.08
CA VAL A 167 -12.26 20.97 10.81
C VAL A 167 -13.55 20.74 10.05
N GLU A 168 -14.20 21.81 9.59
CA GLU A 168 -15.45 21.73 8.83
C GLU A 168 -15.24 21.02 7.48
N LEU A 169 -14.16 21.36 6.77
CA LEU A 169 -13.80 20.70 5.51
C LEU A 169 -13.52 19.21 5.70
N PHE A 170 -12.73 18.87 6.73
CA PHE A 170 -12.38 17.48 7.02
C PHE A 170 -13.62 16.65 7.32
N ASN A 171 -14.53 17.14 8.16
CA ASN A 171 -15.74 16.41 8.51
C ASN A 171 -16.59 16.13 7.27
N SER A 172 -16.81 17.15 6.44
CA SER A 172 -17.54 17.00 5.17
C SER A 172 -16.88 15.97 4.24
N TYR A 173 -15.56 16.03 4.09
CA TYR A 173 -14.84 15.09 3.21
C TYR A 173 -14.80 13.68 3.78
N ALA A 174 -14.68 13.53 5.10
CA ALA A 174 -14.69 12.25 5.78
C ALA A 174 -16.06 11.57 5.67
N ASP A 175 -17.16 12.32 5.72
CA ASP A 175 -18.51 11.79 5.53
C ASP A 175 -18.70 11.26 4.11
N GLU A 176 -18.32 12.03 3.09
CA GLU A 176 -18.35 11.59 1.69
C GLU A 176 -17.51 10.32 1.46
N CYS A 177 -16.31 10.27 2.06
CA CYS A 177 -15.44 9.10 1.91
C CYS A 177 -16.09 7.84 2.52
N ARG A 178 -16.85 7.97 3.62
CA ARG A 178 -17.56 6.88 4.29
C ARG A 178 -18.80 6.40 3.53
N GLU A 179 -19.56 7.31 2.91
CA GLU A 179 -20.79 6.97 2.19
C GLU A 179 -20.55 6.01 1.03
N VAL A 180 -19.50 6.28 0.23
CA VAL A 180 -19.17 5.50 -0.98
C VAL A 180 -18.03 4.51 -0.74
N TYR A 181 -17.46 4.52 0.47
CA TYR A 181 -16.33 3.71 0.88
C TYR A 181 -15.14 3.80 -0.09
N ASP A 182 -14.69 5.03 -0.36
CA ASP A 182 -13.50 5.27 -1.19
C ASP A 182 -12.23 5.14 -0.36
N TYR A 183 -11.60 3.97 -0.44
CA TYR A 183 -10.39 3.65 0.30
C TYR A 183 -9.22 4.63 0.04
N ASP A 184 -8.98 5.03 -1.22
CA ASP A 184 -7.85 5.93 -1.55
C ASP A 184 -8.08 7.33 -0.97
N PHE A 185 -9.29 7.85 -1.13
CA PHE A 185 -9.66 9.16 -0.60
C PHE A 185 -9.68 9.17 0.93
N CYS A 186 -10.32 8.18 1.57
CA CYS A 186 -10.34 8.06 3.02
C CYS A 186 -8.91 7.95 3.59
N ASN A 187 -8.04 7.14 2.99
CA ASN A 187 -6.67 6.97 3.48
C ASN A 187 -5.87 8.28 3.42
N LYS A 188 -6.02 9.07 2.36
CA LYS A 188 -5.40 10.40 2.26
C LYS A 188 -5.92 11.36 3.34
N LEU A 189 -7.23 11.32 3.63
CA LEU A 189 -7.81 12.11 4.71
C LEU A 189 -7.29 11.64 6.08
N THR A 190 -7.17 10.33 6.32
CA THR A 190 -6.57 9.80 7.55
C THR A 190 -5.17 10.37 7.78
N THR A 191 -4.31 10.33 6.75
CA THR A 191 -2.95 10.91 6.84
C THR A 191 -2.99 12.41 7.14
N PHE A 192 -3.88 13.16 6.49
CA PHE A 192 -4.06 14.58 6.80
C PHE A 192 -4.49 14.80 8.25
N GLY A 193 -5.46 14.02 8.75
CA GLY A 193 -5.97 14.09 10.11
C GLY A 193 -4.89 13.87 11.16
N GLU A 194 -4.02 12.88 10.95
CA GLU A 194 -2.86 12.61 11.82
C GLU A 194 -1.89 13.80 11.85
N GLN A 195 -1.58 14.37 10.69
CA GLN A 195 -0.66 15.51 10.56
C GLN A 195 -1.23 16.77 11.22
N TYR A 196 -2.50 17.06 10.99
CA TYR A 196 -3.21 18.17 11.63
C TYR A 196 -3.23 18.00 13.15
N ASN A 197 -3.61 16.83 13.67
CA ASN A 197 -3.67 16.55 15.10
C ASN A 197 -2.30 16.64 15.76
N PHE A 198 -1.25 16.20 15.07
CA PHE A 198 0.13 16.39 15.51
C PHE A 198 0.45 17.89 15.64
N PHE A 199 0.14 18.70 14.62
CA PHE A 199 0.38 20.14 14.65
C PHE A 199 -0.37 20.83 15.81
N ILE A 200 -1.66 20.54 15.97
CA ILE A 200 -2.48 21.13 17.04
C ILE A 200 -1.94 20.78 18.43
N ARG A 201 -1.61 19.51 18.68
CA ARG A 201 -1.13 19.07 20.00
C ARG A 201 0.31 19.45 20.29
N LYS A 202 1.21 19.28 19.32
CA LYS A 202 2.66 19.36 19.55
C LYS A 202 3.28 20.68 19.16
N ILE A 203 2.67 21.41 18.22
CA ILE A 203 3.21 22.69 17.75
C ILE A 203 2.38 23.85 18.29
N ARG A 204 1.05 23.74 18.30
CA ARG A 204 0.16 24.74 18.89
C ARG A 204 -0.10 24.54 20.37
N GLU A 205 0.24 23.38 20.94
CA GLU A 205 0.04 23.08 22.36
C GLU A 205 -1.41 23.32 22.82
N CYS A 206 -2.37 23.09 21.93
CA CYS A 206 -3.78 23.21 22.24
C CYS A 206 -4.26 21.99 23.04
N GLU A 207 -4.88 22.24 24.19
CA GLU A 207 -5.47 21.22 25.05
C GLU A 207 -6.97 21.08 24.75
N GLY A 208 -7.48 19.84 24.73
CA GLY A 208 -8.89 19.56 24.47
C GLY A 208 -9.12 18.72 23.22
N GLU A 209 -10.07 17.78 23.29
CA GLU A 209 -10.42 16.91 22.17
C GLU A 209 -11.22 17.63 21.08
N GLU A 210 -11.90 18.72 21.44
CA GLU A 210 -12.69 19.58 20.55
C GLU A 210 -11.88 20.20 19.40
N TYR A 211 -10.55 20.32 19.55
CA TYR A 211 -9.66 20.87 18.52
C TYR A 211 -9.10 19.80 17.57
N LEU A 212 -9.37 18.53 17.84
CA LEU A 212 -8.77 17.40 17.12
C LEU A 212 -9.76 16.84 16.11
N LEU A 213 -9.20 16.39 14.98
CA LEU A 213 -9.95 15.70 13.96
C LEU A 213 -10.18 14.24 14.40
N PRO A 214 -11.42 13.74 14.28
CA PRO A 214 -11.71 12.35 14.57
C PRO A 214 -11.02 11.43 13.54
N PRO A 215 -10.75 10.17 13.89
CA PRO A 215 -10.24 9.21 12.92
C PRO A 215 -11.23 9.01 11.78
N VAL A 216 -10.71 8.95 10.54
CA VAL A 216 -11.46 8.41 9.42
C VAL A 216 -11.35 6.91 9.53
N HIS A 217 -12.40 6.23 9.99
CA HIS A 217 -12.42 4.77 10.07
C HIS A 217 -12.32 4.18 8.67
N VAL A 218 -11.10 3.84 8.25
CA VAL A 218 -10.85 3.05 7.04
C VAL A 218 -11.01 1.59 7.45
N PHE A 219 -12.08 0.94 6.98
CA PHE A 219 -12.25 -0.51 7.09
C PHE A 219 -11.16 -1.22 6.26
N ASP A 220 -10.04 -1.52 6.90
CA ASP A 220 -9.00 -2.34 6.29
C ASP A 220 -9.51 -3.79 6.18
N ALA A 221 -10.17 -4.09 5.06
CA ALA A 221 -10.66 -5.43 4.77
C ALA A 221 -9.52 -6.46 4.84
N THR A 222 -8.27 -6.06 4.60
CA THR A 222 -7.11 -6.94 4.73
C THR A 222 -6.94 -7.38 6.18
N SER A 223 -6.84 -6.41 7.10
CA SER A 223 -6.62 -6.69 8.52
C SER A 223 -7.86 -7.25 9.23
N VAL A 224 -9.05 -6.79 8.84
CA VAL A 224 -10.30 -7.13 9.53
C VAL A 224 -10.95 -8.40 8.98
N ILE A 225 -10.82 -8.67 7.67
CA ILE A 225 -11.42 -9.85 7.02
C ILE A 225 -10.34 -10.82 6.54
N ILE A 226 -9.46 -10.40 5.62
CA ILE A 226 -8.60 -11.33 4.89
C ILE A 226 -7.64 -12.07 5.83
N ILE A 227 -7.00 -11.38 6.78
CA ILE A 227 -6.06 -11.99 7.72
C ILE A 227 -6.76 -13.03 8.61
N PRO A 228 -7.85 -12.71 9.33
CA PRO A 228 -8.58 -13.71 10.11
C PRO A 228 -9.08 -14.89 9.28
N PHE A 229 -9.68 -14.63 8.11
CA PHE A 229 -10.20 -15.69 7.24
C PHE A 229 -9.08 -16.59 6.67
N SER A 230 -7.95 -16.01 6.30
CA SER A 230 -6.78 -16.76 5.83
C SER A 230 -6.21 -17.63 6.94
N LEU A 231 -6.10 -17.10 8.16
CA LEU A 231 -5.67 -17.87 9.34
C LEU A 231 -6.64 -19.01 9.66
N MET A 232 -7.96 -18.77 9.61
CA MET A 232 -8.97 -19.81 9.79
C MET A 232 -8.89 -20.91 8.72
N PHE A 233 -8.67 -20.52 7.46
CA PHE A 233 -8.54 -21.46 6.34
C PHE A 233 -7.26 -22.31 6.45
N VAL A 234 -6.13 -21.68 6.78
CA VAL A 234 -4.84 -22.36 6.99
C VAL A 234 -4.92 -23.34 8.16
N THR A 235 -5.45 -22.90 9.30
CA THR A 235 -5.59 -23.76 10.49
C THR A 235 -6.53 -24.93 10.24
N SER A 236 -7.68 -24.69 9.58
CA SER A 236 -8.63 -25.74 9.20
C SER A 236 -8.05 -26.75 8.22
N SER A 237 -7.24 -26.28 7.26
CA SER A 237 -6.52 -27.15 6.33
C SER A 237 -5.50 -28.03 7.06
N ILE A 238 -4.66 -27.44 7.92
CA ILE A 238 -3.66 -28.17 8.72
C ILE A 238 -4.36 -29.22 9.61
N LEU A 239 -5.42 -28.85 10.33
CA LEU A 239 -6.19 -29.76 11.19
C LEU A 239 -6.81 -30.91 10.39
N SER A 240 -7.34 -30.65 9.19
CA SER A 240 -7.92 -31.68 8.31
C SER A 240 -6.86 -32.68 7.83
N PHE A 241 -5.67 -32.19 7.46
CA PHE A 241 -4.54 -33.07 7.15
C PHE A 241 -4.12 -33.89 8.36
N LEU A 242 -3.92 -33.26 9.53
CA LEU A 242 -3.54 -33.95 10.76
C LEU A 242 -4.58 -34.99 11.20
N TYR A 243 -5.87 -34.69 11.08
CA TYR A 243 -6.96 -35.63 11.38
C TYR A 243 -6.91 -36.86 10.46
N LYS A 244 -6.70 -36.65 9.16
CA LYS A 244 -6.51 -37.74 8.19
C LYS A 244 -5.24 -38.55 8.51
N PHE A 245 -4.14 -37.91 8.91
CA PHE A 245 -2.89 -38.58 9.35
C PHE A 245 -2.99 -39.25 10.71
N THR A 246 -3.95 -38.86 11.56
CA THR A 246 -4.22 -39.55 12.83
C THR A 246 -4.79 -40.96 12.57
N ALA A 247 -5.62 -41.13 11.53
CA ALA A 247 -6.04 -42.45 11.05
C ALA A 247 -4.91 -43.25 10.37
N PHE A 248 -3.84 -42.57 9.90
CA PHE A 248 -2.59 -43.23 9.47
C PHE A 248 -1.64 -43.56 10.63
N GLY A 249 -1.94 -43.15 11.86
CA GLY A 249 -1.16 -43.49 13.06
C GLY A 249 -0.89 -45.00 13.20
N PRO A 250 -1.90 -45.89 13.08
CA PRO A 250 -1.70 -47.33 13.06
C PRO A 250 -0.84 -47.83 11.88
N TRP A 251 -0.94 -47.19 10.71
CA TRP A 251 -0.17 -47.56 9.51
C TRP A 251 1.31 -47.17 9.63
N ILE A 252 1.60 -45.96 10.10
CA ILE A 252 2.96 -45.50 10.38
C ILE A 252 3.57 -46.32 11.53
N ARG A 253 2.80 -46.62 12.57
CA ARG A 253 3.25 -47.50 13.68
C ARG A 253 3.59 -48.90 13.17
N ARG A 254 2.82 -49.44 12.20
CA ARG A 254 3.10 -50.72 11.53
C ARG A 254 4.37 -50.65 10.68
N LEU A 255 4.61 -49.56 9.94
CA LEU A 255 5.86 -49.35 9.18
C LEU A 255 7.10 -49.25 10.08
N ILE A 256 6.99 -48.52 11.20
CA ILE A 256 8.07 -48.38 12.20
C ILE A 256 8.32 -49.74 12.88
N TRP A 257 7.27 -50.47 13.26
CA TRP A 257 7.39 -51.83 13.81
C TRP A 257 8.10 -52.76 12.82
N ASN A 258 7.71 -52.73 11.54
CA ASN A 258 8.32 -53.58 10.52
C ASN A 258 9.82 -53.28 10.32
N LYS A 259 10.22 -52.00 10.34
CA LYS A 259 11.66 -51.65 10.30
C LYS A 259 12.42 -52.08 11.56
N LYS A 260 11.80 -52.00 12.74
CA LYS A 260 12.39 -52.49 14.00
C LYS A 260 12.58 -54.01 13.97
N ASN A 261 11.57 -54.76 13.54
CA ASN A 261 11.67 -56.22 13.38
C ASN A 261 12.76 -56.61 12.35
N MET A 262 12.91 -55.85 11.25
CA MET A 262 14.01 -56.06 10.30
C MET A 262 15.38 -55.86 10.94
N TRP A 263 15.56 -54.80 11.75
CA TRP A 263 16.81 -54.58 12.48
C TRP A 263 17.08 -55.71 13.48
N GLU A 264 16.10 -56.08 14.30
CA GLU A 264 16.24 -57.18 15.26
C GLU A 264 16.60 -58.50 14.56
N ASN A 265 16.03 -58.80 13.39
CA ASN A 265 16.41 -59.96 12.60
C ASN A 265 17.84 -59.85 12.03
N SER A 266 18.28 -58.68 11.56
CA SER A 266 19.66 -58.48 11.10
C SER A 266 20.70 -58.55 12.23
N ASN A 267 20.34 -58.15 13.45
CA ASN A 267 21.19 -58.33 14.63
C ASN A 267 21.20 -59.80 15.08
N LYS A 268 20.05 -60.48 15.07
CA LYS A 268 19.95 -61.92 15.40
C LYS A 268 20.73 -62.79 14.41
N GLN A 269 20.78 -62.40 13.14
CA GLN A 269 21.59 -63.07 12.12
C GLN A 269 23.10 -62.77 12.27
N ARG A 270 23.47 -61.59 12.77
CA ARG A 270 24.86 -61.27 13.18
C ARG A 270 25.28 -62.08 14.41
N ASP A 271 24.41 -62.19 15.41
CA ASP A 271 24.67 -62.94 16.66
C ASP A 271 24.69 -64.47 16.44
N GLN A 272 23.94 -64.99 15.46
CA GLN A 272 24.03 -66.39 15.04
C GLN A 272 25.31 -66.70 14.25
N SER A 273 25.86 -65.75 13.50
CA SER A 273 27.14 -65.94 12.76
C SER A 273 28.38 -65.92 13.66
N LEU A 274 28.26 -65.43 14.90
CA LEU A 274 29.35 -65.34 15.87
C LEU A 274 29.34 -66.46 16.93
N ASN A 275 28.31 -67.32 16.96
CA ASN A 275 28.14 -68.35 17.99
C ASN A 275 28.10 -69.78 17.46
N THR A 276 29.18 -70.20 16.79
CA THR A 276 29.52 -71.62 16.66
C THR A 276 31.01 -71.83 16.86
N CYS A 277 31.41 -72.13 18.11
CA CYS A 277 32.26 -73.28 18.48
C CYS A 277 32.74 -73.15 19.93
N GLU A 278 31.93 -73.57 20.90
CA GLU A 278 32.50 -74.11 22.14
C GLU A 278 31.76 -75.40 22.52
N ILE A 279 32.46 -76.52 22.39
CA ILE A 279 32.01 -77.84 22.81
C ILE A 279 32.54 -78.13 24.22
N ARG A 280 31.58 -78.41 25.11
CA ARG A 280 31.60 -79.31 26.29
C ARG A 280 32.07 -78.74 27.64
N LYS A 281 31.15 -78.81 28.62
CA LYS A 281 31.01 -79.99 29.51
C LYS A 281 29.69 -80.00 30.29
N ASN A 282 29.38 -81.20 30.76
CA ASN A 282 28.06 -81.79 30.93
C ASN A 282 27.60 -81.82 32.41
N ASN A 283 26.30 -82.11 32.59
CA ASN A 283 25.62 -82.71 33.77
C ASN A 283 25.17 -81.72 34.88
N SER A 284 24.03 -81.84 35.55
CA SER A 284 22.80 -82.67 35.38
C SER A 284 21.79 -82.26 36.48
N LYS A 285 20.49 -82.30 36.15
CA LYS A 285 19.32 -82.62 37.02
C LYS A 285 18.89 -81.68 38.17
N LYS A 286 17.78 -80.98 37.87
CA LYS A 286 16.54 -80.65 38.65
C LYS A 286 16.31 -81.36 40.00
N PRO A 287 15.52 -80.76 40.92
CA PRO A 287 14.04 -80.95 40.94
C PRO A 287 13.22 -79.67 41.32
N SER A 288 12.11 -79.30 40.66
CA SER A 288 10.69 -79.61 40.95
C SER A 288 10.36 -79.60 42.45
N TYR A 289 9.38 -78.82 42.97
CA TYR A 289 7.94 -79.13 42.95
C TYR A 289 6.99 -77.95 43.27
N ASN A 290 5.71 -78.18 42.91
CA ASN A 290 4.49 -77.36 42.95
C ASN A 290 3.99 -76.98 44.36
N ILE A 291 3.02 -76.05 44.47
CA ILE A 291 1.75 -76.22 45.21
C ILE A 291 0.74 -75.12 44.81
N SER A 292 -0.53 -75.55 44.73
CA SER A 292 -1.77 -74.87 44.38
C SER A 292 -2.37 -74.00 45.50
N TYR A 293 -3.14 -72.99 45.11
CA TYR A 293 -3.94 -72.11 45.97
C TYR A 293 -5.23 -72.79 46.45
N ASN A 294 -5.73 -72.36 47.62
CA ASN A 294 -7.16 -72.30 47.88
C ASN A 294 -7.49 -71.11 48.80
N LEU A 295 -8.62 -70.45 48.50
CA LEU A 295 -9.20 -69.31 49.18
C LEU A 295 -10.41 -69.77 50.01
N SER A 296 -10.44 -69.35 51.27
CA SER A 296 -11.64 -68.98 52.05
C SER A 296 -11.19 -68.30 53.34
#